data_AF-A0A1F0CIG9-F1
#
_entry.id   AF-A0A1F0CIG9-F1
#
_cell.length_a   1.000
_cell.length_b   1.000
_cell.length_c   1.000
_cell.angle_alpha   90.00
_cell.angle_beta   90.00
_cell.angle_gamma   90.00
#
_symmetry.space_group_name_H-M   'P 1'
#
loop_
_entity.id
_entity.type
_entity.pdbx_description
1 polymer ?
#
loop_
_entity_poly.entity_id
_entity_poly.type
_entity_poly.pdbx_seq_one_letter_code
_entity_poly.pdbx_strand_id
1 'polypeptide(L)'
;MQQDRLYESFTVLVTPIEAHLSDKICAMRETHHGRTSTRYHDLADIIQIILTQDFSAQKLQTTLLHETRRRNIQLPEVLASPDPEWERGYEKKAKDFYGLPPNLHSLTASLEFAGTRLNEILSDQRGTGWWNHRSQQWVNEYQAPAAHFKLSNSSLLRIIPAVGTAVALPHD
;
A
#
# COMPACT_ATOMS: atom_id res chain seq x y z
N MET A 1 -24.53 -35.93 -10.21
CA MET A 1 -23.06 -35.97 -10.31
C MET A 1 -22.58 -34.56 -10.52
N GLN A 2 -21.76 -34.08 -9.58
CA GLN A 2 -21.30 -32.70 -9.47
C GLN A 2 -20.26 -32.43 -10.56
N GLN A 3 -20.42 -31.33 -11.30
CA GLN A 3 -19.50 -30.93 -12.37
C GLN A 3 -18.38 -30.10 -11.74
N ASP A 4 -17.20 -30.70 -11.59
CA ASP A 4 -15.95 -30.03 -11.25
C ASP A 4 -15.66 -28.96 -12.32
N ARG A 5 -16.04 -27.71 -12.03
CA ARG A 5 -15.52 -26.56 -12.76
C ARG A 5 -14.07 -26.38 -12.33
N LEU A 6 -13.16 -27.02 -13.07
CA LEU A 6 -11.74 -26.72 -13.00
C LEU A 6 -11.56 -25.26 -13.43
N TYR A 7 -11.30 -24.37 -12.48
CA TYR A 7 -10.91 -22.99 -12.79
C TYR A 7 -9.51 -23.02 -13.41
N GLU A 8 -9.39 -22.49 -14.63
CA GLU A 8 -8.09 -22.27 -15.26
C GLU A 8 -7.36 -21.17 -14.50
N SER A 9 -6.11 -21.43 -14.10
CA SER A 9 -5.28 -20.42 -13.47
C SER A 9 -4.70 -19.50 -14.54
N PHE A 10 -4.75 -18.20 -14.29
CA PHE A 10 -4.14 -17.19 -15.14
C PHE A 10 -3.21 -16.30 -14.31
N THR A 11 -2.21 -15.72 -14.97
CA THR A 11 -1.26 -14.79 -14.34
C THR A 11 -1.59 -13.36 -14.76
N VAL A 12 -1.63 -12.45 -13.77
CA VAL A 12 -1.83 -11.01 -13.99
C VAL A 12 -0.63 -10.27 -13.42
N LEU A 13 -0.10 -9.32 -14.17
CA LEU A 13 0.90 -8.38 -13.68
C LEU A 13 0.19 -7.28 -12.89
N VAL A 14 0.60 -7.08 -11.64
CA VAL A 14 0.06 -6.06 -10.75
C VAL A 14 1.16 -5.10 -10.33
N THR A 15 0.77 -3.85 -10.09
CA THR A 15 1.68 -2.81 -9.59
C THR A 15 2.09 -3.14 -8.15
N PRO A 16 3.32 -2.77 -7.70
CA PRO A 16 3.71 -2.95 -6.30
C PRO A 16 2.75 -2.28 -5.33
N ILE A 17 2.64 -2.83 -4.13
CA ILE A 17 1.68 -2.37 -3.13
C ILE A 17 1.95 -0.92 -2.69
N GLU A 18 3.21 -0.50 -2.64
CA GLU A 18 3.62 0.85 -2.30
C GLU A 18 3.12 1.89 -3.32
N ALA A 19 3.08 1.51 -4.60
CA ALA A 19 2.54 2.36 -5.65
C ALA A 19 1.02 2.45 -5.57
N HIS A 20 0.32 1.35 -5.25
CA HIS A 20 -1.11 1.40 -4.95
C HIS A 20 -1.43 2.30 -3.76
N LEU A 21 -0.62 2.22 -2.70
CA LEU A 21 -0.78 3.04 -1.51
C LEU A 21 -0.52 4.53 -1.82
N SER A 22 0.53 4.83 -2.59
CA SER A 22 0.87 6.19 -3.02
C SER A 22 -0.22 6.81 -3.90
N ASP A 23 -0.76 6.05 -4.86
CA ASP A 23 -1.87 6.46 -5.72
C ASP A 23 -3.08 6.90 -4.90
N LYS A 24 -3.45 6.11 -3.88
CA LYS A 24 -4.58 6.38 -2.99
C LYS A 24 -4.37 7.61 -2.13
N ILE A 25 -3.21 7.71 -1.48
CA ILE A 25 -2.84 8.87 -0.65
C ILE A 25 -2.91 10.16 -1.49
N CYS A 26 -2.36 10.14 -2.70
CA CYS A 26 -2.37 11.29 -3.59
C CYS A 26 -3.77 11.62 -4.11
N ALA A 27 -4.55 10.61 -4.50
CA ALA A 27 -5.90 10.78 -5.05
C ALA A 27 -6.90 11.39 -4.04
N MET A 28 -6.71 11.12 -2.75
CA MET A 28 -7.50 11.78 -1.69
C MET A 28 -7.28 13.30 -1.64
N ARG A 29 -6.16 13.80 -2.17
CA ARG A 29 -5.78 15.23 -2.11
C ARG A 29 -6.03 16.00 -3.40
N GLU A 30 -6.41 15.31 -4.47
CA GLU A 30 -6.67 15.95 -5.75
C GLU A 30 -7.93 16.84 -5.69
N THR A 31 -7.85 17.98 -6.37
CA THR A 31 -8.99 18.88 -6.57
C THR A 31 -9.46 18.71 -8.00
N HIS A 32 -10.74 18.40 -8.20
CA HIS A 32 -11.36 18.30 -9.52
C HIS A 32 -12.33 19.46 -9.72
N HIS A 33 -12.09 20.29 -10.74
CA HIS A 33 -12.92 21.47 -11.06
C HIS A 33 -13.15 22.41 -9.86
N GLY A 34 -12.12 22.62 -9.03
CA GLY A 34 -12.20 23.47 -7.84
C GLY A 34 -12.92 22.82 -6.65
N ARG A 35 -13.31 21.55 -6.74
CA ARG A 35 -13.92 20.79 -5.65
C ARG A 35 -12.93 19.78 -5.07
N THR A 36 -12.93 19.69 -3.74
CA THR A 36 -12.13 18.72 -3.02
C THR A 36 -12.54 17.28 -3.37
N SER A 37 -11.58 16.35 -3.37
CA SER A 37 -11.82 14.93 -3.61
C SER A 37 -12.93 14.37 -2.73
N THR A 38 -13.80 13.51 -3.27
CA THR A 38 -14.83 12.74 -2.52
C THR A 38 -14.49 11.25 -2.46
N ARG A 39 -13.21 10.90 -2.66
CA ARG A 39 -12.73 9.53 -2.77
C ARG A 39 -12.58 8.87 -1.39
N TYR A 40 -13.68 8.79 -0.63
CA TYR A 40 -13.73 8.16 0.70
C TYR A 40 -13.22 6.71 0.71
N HIS A 41 -13.48 5.98 -0.37
CA HIS A 41 -13.07 4.59 -0.53
C HIS A 41 -11.55 4.42 -0.55
N ASP A 42 -10.78 5.44 -0.98
CA ASP A 42 -9.32 5.35 -0.97
C ASP A 42 -8.76 5.29 0.46
N LEU A 43 -9.40 5.96 1.43
CA LEU A 43 -9.03 5.83 2.85
C LEU A 43 -9.31 4.41 3.38
N ALA A 44 -10.44 3.82 3.00
CA ALA A 44 -10.77 2.45 3.37
C ALA A 44 -9.79 1.44 2.73
N ASP A 45 -9.42 1.64 1.47
CA ASP A 45 -8.43 0.82 0.78
C ASP A 45 -7.02 0.98 1.39
N ILE A 46 -6.62 2.19 1.80
CA ILE A 46 -5.38 2.43 2.56
C ILE A 46 -5.38 1.59 3.84
N ILE A 47 -6.47 1.63 4.61
CA ILE A 47 -6.63 0.84 5.83
C ILE A 47 -6.54 -0.66 5.53
N GLN A 48 -7.19 -1.11 4.46
CA GLN A 48 -7.15 -2.51 4.05
C GLN A 48 -5.73 -2.97 3.68
N ILE A 49 -4.95 -2.13 2.99
CA ILE A 49 -3.55 -2.39 2.70
C ILE A 49 -2.75 -2.51 4.00
N ILE A 50 -2.90 -1.56 4.94
CA ILE A 50 -2.23 -1.60 6.26
C ILE A 50 -2.57 -2.88 7.03
N LEU A 51 -3.83 -3.34 6.95
CA LEU A 51 -4.29 -4.53 7.67
C LEU A 51 -3.83 -5.85 7.05
N THR A 52 -3.45 -5.88 5.77
CA THR A 52 -3.28 -7.15 5.05
C THR A 52 -1.96 -7.32 4.31
N GLN A 53 -1.21 -6.25 4.08
CA GLN A 53 -0.02 -6.28 3.25
C GLN A 53 1.20 -5.79 4.01
N ASP A 54 2.33 -6.44 3.76
CA ASP A 54 3.64 -5.92 4.15
C ASP A 54 4.14 -4.96 3.07
N PHE A 55 4.80 -3.88 3.47
CA PHE A 55 5.34 -2.91 2.50
C PHE A 55 6.60 -2.20 3.02
N SER A 56 7.44 -1.76 2.10
CA SER A 56 8.70 -1.08 2.43
C SER A 56 8.50 0.43 2.58
N ALA A 57 9.06 1.00 3.66
CA ALA A 57 9.05 2.45 3.86
C ALA A 57 9.78 3.20 2.73
N GLN A 58 10.96 2.70 2.35
CA GLN A 58 11.79 3.32 1.31
C GLN A 58 11.10 3.34 -0.06
N LYS A 59 10.47 2.20 -0.43
CA LYS A 59 9.73 2.11 -1.70
C LYS A 59 8.51 3.02 -1.68
N LEU A 60 7.77 3.05 -0.57
CA LEU A 60 6.62 3.94 -0.41
C LEU A 60 7.01 5.40 -0.53
N GLN A 61 8.08 5.83 0.13
CA GLN A 61 8.58 7.20 0.01
C GLN A 61 8.96 7.54 -1.43
N THR A 62 9.64 6.62 -2.12
CA THR A 62 10.01 6.81 -3.53
C THR A 62 8.79 6.96 -4.44
N THR A 63 7.76 6.13 -4.26
CA THR A 63 6.54 6.19 -5.08
C THR A 63 5.66 7.38 -4.72
N LEU A 64 5.63 7.83 -3.46
CA LEU A 64 4.96 9.06 -3.05
C LEU A 64 5.58 10.29 -3.71
N LEU A 65 6.92 10.40 -3.69
CA LEU A 65 7.63 11.49 -4.35
C LEU A 65 7.43 11.48 -5.87
N HIS A 66 7.34 10.30 -6.48
CA HIS A 66 7.01 10.17 -7.90
C HIS A 66 5.58 10.66 -8.19
N GLU A 67 4.57 10.18 -7.46
CA GLU A 67 3.16 10.52 -7.71
C GLU A 67 2.85 12.00 -7.44
N THR A 68 3.42 12.56 -6.38
CA THR A 68 3.26 13.98 -6.02
C THR A 68 3.81 14.90 -7.10
N ARG A 69 5.00 14.61 -7.65
CA ARG A 69 5.58 15.32 -8.80
C ARG A 69 4.73 15.17 -10.05
N ARG A 70 4.29 13.94 -10.36
CA ARG A 70 3.46 13.65 -11.53
C ARG A 70 2.12 14.40 -11.50
N ARG A 71 1.53 14.57 -10.32
CA ARG A 71 0.23 15.22 -10.12
C ARG A 71 0.33 16.71 -9.78
N ASN A 72 1.54 17.21 -9.56
CA ASN A 72 1.79 18.58 -9.08
C ASN A 72 1.02 18.90 -7.78
N ILE A 73 1.08 17.98 -6.81
CA ILE A 73 0.49 18.15 -5.48
C ILE A 73 1.59 18.13 -4.40
N GLN A 74 1.34 18.78 -3.28
CA GLN A 74 2.22 18.69 -2.11
C GLN A 74 1.91 17.42 -1.32
N LEU A 75 2.96 16.70 -0.93
CA LEU A 75 2.81 15.58 0.02
C LEU A 75 2.43 16.15 1.39
N PRO A 76 1.34 15.70 2.02
CA PRO A 76 1.02 16.13 3.37
C PRO A 76 1.96 15.42 4.35
N GLU A 77 2.37 16.12 5.42
CA GLU A 77 3.15 15.51 6.52
C GLU A 77 2.31 14.58 7.40
N VAL A 78 0.99 14.79 7.39
CA VAL A 78 0.01 14.03 8.19
C VAL A 78 -1.14 13.61 7.30
N LEU A 79 -1.56 12.36 7.44
CA LEU A 79 -2.78 11.88 6.79
C LEU A 79 -4.00 12.55 7.44
N ALA A 80 -4.63 13.47 6.71
CA ALA A 80 -5.76 14.24 7.19
C ALA A 80 -6.85 14.33 6.10
N SER A 81 -8.08 14.55 6.55
CA SER A 81 -9.20 14.82 5.65
C SER A 81 -8.85 16.00 4.72
N PRO A 82 -9.14 15.90 3.41
CA PRO A 82 -8.94 17.02 2.50
C PRO A 82 -10.02 18.10 2.65
N ASP A 83 -11.21 17.77 3.18
CA ASP A 83 -12.34 18.69 3.35
C ASP A 83 -13.17 18.37 4.61
N PRO A 84 -13.73 19.38 5.31
CA PRO A 84 -14.69 19.15 6.40
C PRO A 84 -15.93 18.35 5.99
N GLU A 85 -16.35 18.40 4.73
CA GLU A 85 -17.52 17.66 4.24
C GLU A 85 -17.34 16.13 4.26
N TRP A 86 -16.10 15.64 4.37
CA TRP A 86 -15.82 14.21 4.49
C TRP A 86 -16.45 13.56 5.71
N GLU A 87 -16.61 14.28 6.83
CA GLU A 87 -17.13 13.71 8.07
C GLU A 87 -18.50 13.04 7.82
N ARG A 88 -19.41 13.76 7.15
CA ARG A 88 -20.75 13.25 6.84
C ARG A 88 -20.74 12.18 5.74
N GLY A 89 -19.88 12.35 4.73
CA GLY A 89 -19.84 11.47 3.57
C GLY A 89 -19.21 10.11 3.86
N TYR A 90 -18.13 10.11 4.65
CA TYR A 90 -17.36 8.93 4.99
C TYR A 90 -18.16 7.97 5.86
N GLU A 91 -18.71 8.42 6.99
CA GLU A 91 -19.44 7.55 7.93
C GLU A 91 -20.63 6.83 7.29
N LYS A 92 -21.33 7.52 6.38
CA LYS A 92 -22.45 6.95 5.63
C LYS A 92 -22.01 5.81 4.72
N LYS A 93 -20.79 5.89 4.15
CA LYS A 93 -20.24 4.92 3.19
C LYS A 93 -19.39 3.84 3.84
N ALA A 94 -18.78 4.12 4.98
CA ALA A 94 -17.83 3.23 5.66
C ALA A 94 -18.42 1.85 5.98
N LYS A 95 -19.72 1.82 6.31
CA LYS A 95 -20.47 0.59 6.61
C LYS A 95 -20.57 -0.38 5.42
N ASP A 96 -20.45 0.15 4.20
CA ASP A 96 -20.57 -0.61 2.96
C ASP A 96 -19.20 -1.04 2.42
N PHE A 97 -18.09 -0.57 3.01
CA PHE A 97 -16.75 -0.91 2.55
C PHE A 97 -16.35 -2.31 3.01
N TYR A 98 -16.00 -3.16 2.05
CA TYR A 98 -15.64 -4.54 2.30
C TYR A 98 -14.38 -4.64 3.19
N GLY A 99 -14.48 -5.41 4.28
CA GLY A 99 -13.35 -5.67 5.16
C GLY A 99 -13.01 -4.56 6.16
N LEU A 100 -13.67 -3.39 6.09
CA LEU A 100 -13.42 -2.30 7.02
C LEU A 100 -14.02 -2.60 8.41
N PRO A 101 -13.19 -2.69 9.47
CA PRO A 101 -13.68 -2.97 10.83
C PRO A 101 -14.68 -1.92 11.34
N PRO A 102 -15.75 -2.31 12.08
CA PRO A 102 -16.76 -1.38 12.59
C PRO A 102 -16.20 -0.23 13.44
N ASN A 103 -15.13 -0.45 14.19
CA ASN A 103 -14.46 0.58 14.99
C ASN A 103 -13.71 1.62 14.15
N LEU A 104 -13.57 1.40 12.84
CA LEU A 104 -13.00 2.34 11.87
C LEU A 104 -14.08 2.92 10.95
N HIS A 105 -15.36 2.89 11.33
CA HIS A 105 -16.41 3.52 10.51
C HIS A 105 -16.50 5.04 10.66
N SER A 106 -15.91 5.62 11.71
CA SER A 106 -15.77 7.08 11.82
C SER A 106 -14.55 7.58 11.03
N LEU A 107 -14.67 8.79 10.49
CA LEU A 107 -13.57 9.42 9.75
C LEU A 107 -12.36 9.64 10.67
N THR A 108 -12.61 10.14 11.88
CA THR A 108 -11.57 10.38 12.90
C THR A 108 -10.81 9.10 13.22
N ALA A 109 -11.50 8.00 13.54
CA ALA A 109 -10.83 6.73 13.89
C ALA A 109 -10.05 6.16 12.69
N SER A 110 -10.55 6.33 11.48
CA SER A 110 -9.89 5.89 10.24
C SER A 110 -8.60 6.64 9.97
N LEU A 111 -8.65 7.98 10.06
CA LEU A 111 -7.48 8.83 9.87
C LEU A 111 -6.44 8.64 10.97
N GLU A 112 -6.86 8.50 12.23
CA GLU A 112 -5.96 8.20 13.34
C GLU A 112 -5.29 6.83 13.16
N PHE A 113 -6.07 5.80 12.80
CA PHE A 113 -5.56 4.47 12.54
C PHE A 113 -4.51 4.51 11.42
N ALA A 114 -4.85 5.03 10.24
CA ALA A 114 -3.92 5.05 9.11
C ALA A 114 -2.73 5.99 9.35
N GLY A 115 -2.97 7.17 9.93
CA GLY A 115 -1.96 8.18 10.21
C GLY A 115 -0.89 7.71 11.19
N THR A 116 -1.26 7.05 12.29
CA THR A 116 -0.29 6.49 13.25
C THR A 116 0.65 5.45 12.62
N ARG A 117 0.29 4.83 11.48
CA ARG A 117 1.16 3.92 10.73
C ARG A 117 1.97 4.62 9.64
N LEU A 118 1.40 5.63 8.98
CA LEU A 118 1.96 6.22 7.76
C LEU A 118 2.63 7.57 7.95
N ASN A 119 2.27 8.33 8.99
CA ASN A 119 2.73 9.71 9.16
C ASN A 119 4.25 9.83 9.25
N GLU A 120 4.95 8.87 9.85
CA GLU A 120 6.42 8.90 9.88
C GLU A 120 7.06 8.81 8.49
N ILE A 121 6.37 8.22 7.50
CA ILE A 121 6.84 8.22 6.10
C ILE A 121 6.45 9.53 5.44
N LEU A 122 5.21 9.96 5.63
CA LEU A 122 4.68 11.21 5.08
C LEU A 122 5.48 12.45 5.50
N SER A 123 5.99 12.45 6.73
CA SER A 123 6.85 13.50 7.29
C SER A 123 8.36 13.28 7.05
N ASP A 124 8.73 12.29 6.23
CA ASP A 124 10.12 11.91 5.93
C ASP A 124 10.97 11.52 7.16
N GLN A 125 10.32 11.15 8.27
CA GLN A 125 10.98 10.71 9.50
C GLN A 125 11.40 9.23 9.45
N ARG A 126 10.81 8.43 8.55
CA ARG A 126 11.13 7.01 8.34
C ARG A 126 11.50 6.74 6.89
N GLY A 127 12.80 6.66 6.62
CA GLY A 127 13.33 6.30 5.29
C GLY A 127 13.51 4.80 5.03
N THR A 128 13.49 3.95 6.07
CA THR A 128 13.80 2.52 5.98
C THR A 128 12.89 1.66 6.86
N GLY A 129 12.96 0.34 6.66
CA GLY A 129 12.16 -0.64 7.38
C GLY A 129 10.93 -1.12 6.59
N TRP A 130 10.19 -2.03 7.22
CA TRP A 130 9.06 -2.72 6.64
C TRP A 130 7.87 -2.66 7.58
N TRP A 131 6.71 -2.36 7.03
CA TRP A 131 5.46 -2.55 7.73
C TRP A 131 5.17 -4.05 7.74
N ASN A 132 4.86 -4.57 8.92
CA ASN A 132 4.40 -5.94 9.10
C ASN A 132 2.92 -5.92 9.50
N HIS A 133 2.05 -6.37 8.59
CA HIS A 133 0.60 -6.33 8.84
C HIS A 133 0.15 -7.28 9.95
N ARG A 134 0.90 -8.35 10.24
CA ARG A 134 0.51 -9.32 11.28
C ARG A 134 0.78 -8.79 12.67
N SER A 135 1.94 -8.18 12.87
CA SER A 135 2.29 -7.53 14.15
C SER A 135 1.74 -6.11 14.26
N GLN A 136 1.26 -5.53 13.16
CA GLN A 136 0.82 -4.13 13.07
C GLN A 136 1.92 -3.16 13.54
N GLN A 137 3.16 -3.41 13.11
CA GLN A 137 4.34 -2.64 13.53
C GLN A 137 5.36 -2.48 12.40
N TRP A 138 6.16 -1.42 12.51
CA TRP A 138 7.38 -1.24 11.72
C TRP A 138 8.50 -2.13 12.26
N VAL A 139 9.17 -2.86 11.37
CA VAL A 139 10.34 -3.70 11.67
C VAL A 139 11.52 -3.31 10.77
N ASN A 140 12.75 -3.51 11.24
CA ASN A 140 13.94 -3.10 10.49
C ASN A 140 14.25 -4.05 9.31
N GLU A 141 13.90 -5.33 9.44
CA GLU A 141 14.18 -6.36 8.43
C GLU A 141 12.87 -6.96 7.91
N TYR A 142 12.81 -7.21 6.60
CA TYR A 142 11.70 -7.95 6.03
C TYR A 142 11.84 -9.43 6.37
N GLN A 143 10.93 -9.93 7.19
CA GLN A 143 10.75 -11.35 7.35
C GLN A 143 9.69 -11.78 6.34
N ALA A 144 10.15 -12.25 5.18
CA ALA A 144 9.26 -12.85 4.20
C ALA A 144 8.40 -13.91 4.91
N PRO A 145 7.07 -13.92 4.71
CA PRO A 145 6.25 -14.96 5.28
C PRO A 145 6.86 -16.30 4.91
N ALA A 146 7.05 -17.18 5.89
CA ALA A 146 7.48 -18.54 5.63
C ALA A 146 6.53 -19.13 4.60
N ALA A 147 7.02 -19.30 3.37
CA ALA A 147 6.21 -19.79 2.28
C ALA A 147 5.80 -21.22 2.65
N HIS A 148 4.56 -21.41 3.10
CA HIS A 148 3.94 -22.74 3.13
C HIS A 148 3.59 -23.13 1.69
N PHE A 149 4.60 -23.23 0.84
CA PHE A 149 4.48 -23.92 -0.43
C PHE A 149 4.85 -25.38 -0.16
N LYS A 150 3.84 -26.22 0.11
CA LYS A 150 4.03 -27.67 0.02
C LYS A 150 4.27 -28.00 -1.45
N LEU A 151 5.53 -27.96 -1.89
CA LEU A 151 5.94 -28.62 -3.12
C LEU A 151 5.71 -30.13 -2.89
N SER A 152 4.61 -30.65 -3.41
CA SER A 152 4.52 -32.08 -3.71
C SER A 152 5.59 -32.37 -4.77
N ASN A 153 6.47 -33.33 -4.48
CA ASN A 153 7.58 -33.74 -5.33
C ASN A 153 7.15 -33.98 -6.79
N SER A 154 7.67 -33.16 -7.71
CA SER A 154 8.20 -33.62 -9.00
C SER A 154 9.03 -32.51 -9.67
N SER A 155 10.34 -32.70 -9.57
CA SER A 155 11.43 -32.31 -10.49
C SER A 155 11.34 -31.05 -11.36
N LEU A 156 12.36 -30.20 -11.13
CA LEU A 156 13.01 -29.24 -12.04
C LEU A 156 12.34 -27.89 -12.30
N LEU A 157 12.66 -26.90 -11.45
CA LEU A 157 13.05 -25.58 -11.95
C LEU A 157 14.33 -25.11 -11.24
N ARG A 158 15.38 -24.90 -12.03
CA ARG A 158 16.64 -24.27 -11.60
C ARG A 158 16.37 -22.82 -11.24
N ILE A 159 16.76 -22.43 -10.03
CA ILE A 159 16.94 -21.03 -9.65
C ILE A 159 18.12 -20.50 -10.48
N ILE A 160 17.88 -19.51 -11.33
CA ILE A 160 18.93 -18.73 -11.98
C ILE A 160 19.34 -17.62 -11.00
N PRO A 161 20.61 -17.55 -10.53
CA PRO A 161 21.07 -16.38 -9.79
C PRO A 161 21.24 -15.20 -10.74
N ALA A 162 20.79 -14.02 -10.31
CA ALA A 162 21.03 -12.76 -11.00
C ALA A 162 22.54 -12.48 -11.08
N VAL A 163 23.07 -12.45 -12.29
CA VAL A 163 24.46 -12.07 -12.59
C VAL A 163 24.57 -10.56 -12.43
N GLY A 164 25.32 -10.11 -11.43
CA GLY A 164 25.83 -8.75 -11.32
C GLY A 164 27.33 -8.76 -11.53
N THR A 165 27.78 -8.60 -12.78
CA THR A 165 29.20 -8.37 -13.08
C THR A 165 29.46 -6.87 -13.06
N ALA A 166 30.18 -6.39 -12.06
CA ALA A 166 30.81 -5.08 -12.09
C ALA A 166 32.08 -5.17 -12.97
N VAL A 167 32.13 -4.38 -14.04
CA VAL A 167 33.34 -4.16 -14.83
C VAL A 167 34.08 -2.97 -14.21
N ALA A 168 35.30 -3.21 -13.71
CA ALA A 168 36.26 -2.16 -13.41
C ALA A 168 37.13 -1.94 -14.66
N LEU A 169 37.18 -0.69 -15.13
CA LEU A 169 38.15 -0.22 -16.13
C LEU A 169 39.46 0.15 -15.41
N PRO A 170 40.65 -0.21 -15.93
CA PRO A 170 41.87 0.48 -15.57
C PRO A 170 42.05 1.74 -16.43
N HIS A 171 42.38 2.85 -15.77
CA HIS A 171 43.03 3.99 -16.39
C HIS A 171 44.53 3.70 -16.49
N ASP A 172 45.04 3.89 -17.72
CA ASP A 172 46.42 4.11 -18.18
C ASP A 172 47.55 3.17 -17.75
#